data_AF-A0A919WRI6-F1
#
_entry.id   AF-A0A919WRI6-F1
#
_cell.length_a   1.000
_cell.length_b   1.000
_cell.length_c   1.000
_cell.angle_alpha   90.00
_cell.angle_beta   90.00
_cell.angle_gamma   90.00
#
_symmetry.space_group_name_H-M   'P 1'
#
loop_
_entity.id
_entity.type
_entity.pdbx_description
1 polymer ?
#
loop_
_entity_poly.entity_id
_entity_poly.type
_entity_poly.pdbx_seq_one_letter_code
_entity_poly.pdbx_strand_id
1 'polypeptide(L)'
;MTDKLSDQEVFERFPLVKAFTNVINEADKLKEMKEEIALTSIINHALHIFPKSFINHNNEIILEPRNNVYFRLEDVNSELDFKCKILAWISRPIAKSLNKYWSPRVLQGLNELLHTNFTKDEMLKIYDRLGNDVNRQLTISFIESNFDLSLLERN
;
A
#
# COMPACT_ATOMS: atom_id res chain seq x y z
N MET A 1 3.79 -53.28 13.74
CA MET A 1 3.71 -51.84 14.05
C MET A 1 4.92 -51.19 13.40
N THR A 2 4.72 -50.40 12.35
CA THR A 2 5.78 -49.54 11.83
C THR A 2 5.82 -48.30 12.71
N ASP A 3 6.87 -48.16 13.52
CA ASP A 3 7.11 -46.91 14.26
C ASP A 3 7.27 -45.78 13.25
N LYS A 4 6.42 -44.76 13.37
CA LYS A 4 6.60 -43.51 12.64
C LYS A 4 7.83 -42.83 13.23
N LEU A 5 8.82 -42.56 12.37
CA LEU A 5 9.95 -41.70 12.71
C LEU A 5 9.44 -40.34 13.18
N SER A 6 10.06 -39.78 14.21
CA SER A 6 9.84 -38.40 14.62
C SER A 6 10.40 -37.42 13.58
N ASP A 7 9.87 -36.20 13.53
CA ASP A 7 10.34 -35.17 12.58
C ASP A 7 11.85 -34.94 12.70
N GLN A 8 12.38 -34.99 13.92
CA GLN A 8 13.81 -34.82 14.21
C GLN A 8 14.66 -35.98 13.64
N GLU A 9 14.17 -37.22 13.73
CA GLU A 9 14.83 -38.39 13.14
C GLU A 9 14.74 -38.40 11.61
N VAL A 10 13.63 -37.94 11.02
CA VAL A 10 13.52 -37.75 9.56
C VAL A 10 14.53 -36.70 9.08
N PHE A 11 14.69 -35.61 9.82
CA PHE A 11 15.64 -34.54 9.49
C PHE A 11 17.10 -34.98 9.51
N GLU A 12 17.50 -35.80 10.48
CA GLU A 12 18.87 -36.31 10.56
C GLU A 12 19.14 -37.43 9.53
N ARG A 13 18.15 -38.26 9.25
CA ARG A 13 18.29 -39.44 8.39
C ARG A 13 18.18 -39.14 6.90
N PHE A 14 17.59 -38.00 6.53
CA PHE A 14 17.43 -37.57 5.14
C PHE A 14 18.03 -36.17 4.91
N PRO A 15 19.34 -36.04 4.65
CA PRO A 15 20.00 -34.76 4.41
C PRO A 15 19.36 -33.90 3.31
N LEU A 16 18.77 -34.55 2.30
CA LEU A 16 18.04 -33.87 1.22
C LEU A 16 16.75 -33.20 1.72
N VAL A 17 16.02 -33.80 2.66
CA VAL A 17 14.82 -33.20 3.27
C VAL A 17 15.22 -31.94 4.06
N LYS A 18 16.29 -32.04 4.85
CA LYS A 18 16.84 -30.89 5.59
C LYS A 18 17.26 -29.74 4.67
N ALA A 19 18.00 -30.05 3.59
CA ALA A 19 18.42 -29.05 2.62
C ALA A 19 17.21 -28.38 1.94
N PHE A 20 16.20 -29.16 1.56
CA PHE A 20 14.98 -28.64 0.93
C PHE A 20 14.18 -27.73 1.87
N THR A 21 13.98 -28.12 3.14
CA THR A 21 13.30 -27.25 4.12
C THR A 21 14.07 -25.96 4.39
N ASN A 22 15.40 -26.00 4.45
CA ASN A 22 16.22 -24.80 4.61
C ASN A 22 16.03 -23.83 3.43
N VAL A 23 16.03 -24.34 2.20
CA VAL A 23 15.80 -23.52 0.99
C VAL A 23 14.42 -22.88 1.01
N ILE A 24 13.37 -23.60 1.43
CA ILE A 24 12.02 -23.03 1.57
C ILE A 24 12.04 -21.89 2.60
N ASN A 25 12.61 -22.12 3.79
CA ASN A 25 12.67 -21.11 4.84
C ASN A 25 13.47 -19.86 4.43
N GLU A 26 14.53 -20.03 3.63
CA GLU A 26 15.28 -18.91 3.06
C GLU A 26 14.45 -18.13 2.03
N ALA A 27 13.69 -18.82 1.18
CA ALA A 27 12.81 -18.19 0.20
C ALA A 27 11.69 -17.39 0.88
N ASP A 28 11.10 -17.91 1.95
CA ASP A 28 10.07 -17.21 2.72
C ASP A 28 10.62 -15.93 3.36
N LYS A 29 11.81 -15.99 3.99
CA LYS A 29 12.49 -14.80 4.53
C LYS A 29 12.79 -13.76 3.47
N LEU A 30 13.26 -14.18 2.29
CA LEU A 30 13.52 -13.28 1.17
C LEU A 30 12.25 -12.60 0.67
N LYS A 31 11.10 -13.29 0.73
CA LYS A 31 9.80 -12.71 0.38
C LYS A 31 9.38 -11.65 1.40
N GLU A 32 9.43 -11.97 2.69
CA GLU A 32 9.12 -11.02 3.78
C GLU A 32 10.00 -9.77 3.71
N MET A 33 11.31 -9.94 3.51
CA MET A 33 12.23 -8.81 3.34
C MET A 33 11.89 -7.93 2.14
N LYS A 34 11.46 -8.54 1.01
CA LYS A 34 11.04 -7.77 -0.18
C LYS A 34 9.78 -6.96 0.08
N GLU A 35 8.81 -7.52 0.79
CA GLU A 35 7.56 -6.82 1.15
C GLU A 35 7.85 -5.64 2.09
N GLU A 36 8.72 -5.84 3.08
CA GLU A 36 9.17 -4.77 3.99
C GLU A 36 9.93 -3.66 3.25
N ILE A 37 10.83 -4.02 2.33
CA ILE A 37 11.57 -3.07 1.50
C ILE A 37 10.61 -2.28 0.61
N ALA A 38 9.63 -2.93 -0.01
CA ALA A 38 8.64 -2.28 -0.87
C ALA A 38 7.79 -1.27 -0.08
N LEU A 39 7.30 -1.66 1.10
CA LEU A 39 6.55 -0.78 1.99
C LEU A 39 7.39 0.42 2.45
N THR A 40 8.61 0.17 2.91
CA THR A 40 9.53 1.24 3.36
C THR A 40 9.87 2.18 2.21
N SER A 41 10.07 1.63 1.00
CA SER A 41 10.38 2.41 -0.20
C SER A 41 9.25 3.36 -0.57
N ILE A 42 7.99 2.89 -0.62
CA ILE A 42 6.86 3.75 -0.99
C ILE A 42 6.58 4.83 0.07
N ILE A 43 6.75 4.52 1.36
CA ILE A 43 6.62 5.50 2.45
C ILE A 43 7.68 6.59 2.30
N ASN A 44 8.95 6.21 2.11
CA ASN A 44 10.05 7.16 1.94
C ASN A 44 9.89 7.98 0.65
N HIS A 45 9.37 7.37 -0.43
CA HIS A 45 9.10 8.07 -1.67
C HIS A 45 8.00 9.12 -1.48
N ALA A 46 6.93 8.79 -0.75
CA ALA A 46 5.91 9.76 -0.37
C ALA A 46 6.52 10.91 0.47
N LEU A 47 7.39 10.60 1.44
CA LEU A 47 8.05 11.63 2.23
C LEU A 47 8.98 12.55 1.41
N HIS A 48 9.50 12.06 0.29
CA HIS A 48 10.32 12.84 -0.63
C HIS A 48 9.49 13.73 -1.56
N ILE A 49 8.43 13.16 -2.17
CA ILE A 49 7.57 13.85 -3.14
C ILE A 49 6.81 15.00 -2.49
N PHE A 50 6.25 14.78 -1.30
CA PHE A 50 5.37 15.75 -0.66
C PHE A 50 6.17 16.74 0.18
N PRO A 51 6.20 18.05 -0.15
CA PRO A 51 7.06 19.01 0.55
C PRO A 51 6.67 19.16 2.03
N LYS A 52 7.68 19.13 2.90
CA LYS A 52 7.53 19.22 4.37
C LYS A 52 6.66 18.11 4.97
N SER A 53 6.48 17.01 4.26
CA SER A 53 5.83 15.84 4.81
C SER A 53 6.68 15.20 5.90
N PHE A 54 6.04 14.50 6.83
CA PHE A 54 6.69 13.82 7.95
C PHE A 54 5.75 12.75 8.52
N ILE A 55 6.32 11.83 9.30
CA ILE A 55 5.54 10.91 10.14
C ILE A 55 5.57 11.45 11.58
N ASN A 56 4.40 11.58 12.20
CA ASN A 56 4.30 12.06 13.58
C ASN A 56 4.36 10.93 14.61
N HIS A 57 4.33 11.28 15.91
CA HIS A 57 4.39 10.30 17.00
C HIS A 57 3.16 9.38 17.12
N ASN A 58 2.05 9.69 16.43
CA ASN A 58 0.84 8.87 16.37
C ASN A 58 0.86 7.92 15.16
N ASN A 59 2.01 7.74 14.51
CA ASN A 59 2.15 6.95 13.29
C ASN A 59 1.23 7.43 12.15
N GLU A 60 1.00 8.75 12.05
CA GLU A 60 0.32 9.37 10.93
C GLU A 60 1.34 9.92 9.94
N ILE A 61 1.19 9.57 8.66
CA ILE A 61 1.93 10.23 7.58
C ILE A 61 1.21 11.52 7.21
N ILE A 62 1.85 12.65 7.48
CA ILE A 62 1.38 13.98 7.13
C ILE A 62 1.96 14.33 5.75
N LEU A 63 1.13 14.33 4.70
CA LEU A 63 1.56 14.63 3.34
C LEU A 63 1.57 16.14 3.07
N GLU A 64 0.57 16.88 3.59
CA GLU A 64 0.54 18.34 3.47
C GLU A 64 0.12 18.95 4.83
N PRO A 65 1.07 19.52 5.59
CA PRO A 65 0.81 19.96 6.96
C PRO A 65 -0.16 21.15 7.09
N ARG A 66 -0.21 22.06 6.11
CA ARG A 66 -0.98 23.31 6.24
C ARG A 66 -2.50 23.07 6.26
N ASN A 67 -2.96 22.12 5.45
CA ASN A 67 -4.36 21.75 5.33
C ASN A 67 -4.67 20.42 6.02
N ASN A 68 -3.71 19.88 6.78
CA ASN A 68 -3.83 18.62 7.50
C ASN A 68 -4.26 17.47 6.57
N VAL A 69 -3.50 17.26 5.50
CA VAL A 69 -3.68 16.12 4.58
C VAL A 69 -2.82 14.96 5.08
N TYR A 70 -3.45 13.94 5.64
CA TYR A 70 -2.78 12.83 6.30
C TYR A 70 -3.62 11.55 6.28
N PHE A 71 -2.98 10.45 6.67
CA PHE A 71 -3.67 9.24 7.13
C PHE A 71 -2.80 8.47 8.13
N ARG A 72 -3.42 7.55 8.89
CA ARG A 72 -2.74 6.67 9.83
C ARG A 72 -2.06 5.51 9.11
N LEU A 73 -0.80 5.23 9.46
CA LEU A 73 -0.07 4.04 9.00
C LEU A 73 -0.39 2.78 9.82
N GLU A 74 -1.24 2.89 10.85
CA GLU A 74 -1.87 1.73 11.49
C GLU A 74 -2.47 0.81 10.41
N ASP A 75 -2.32 -0.51 10.53
CA ASP A 75 -2.82 -1.50 9.57
C ASP A 75 -2.29 -1.37 8.13
N VAL A 76 -1.17 -0.66 7.91
CA VAL A 76 -0.44 -0.64 6.64
C VAL A 76 0.72 -1.62 6.74
N ASN A 77 0.51 -2.85 6.25
CA ASN A 77 1.48 -3.95 6.37
C ASN A 77 2.18 -4.27 5.03
N SER A 78 1.72 -3.66 3.93
CA SER A 78 2.26 -3.88 2.59
C SER A 78 2.20 -2.62 1.74
N GLU A 79 2.98 -2.59 0.64
CA GLU A 79 2.88 -1.54 -0.37
C GLU A 79 1.44 -1.41 -0.92
N LEU A 80 0.73 -2.52 -1.08
CA LEU A 80 -0.65 -2.55 -1.53
C LEU A 80 -1.59 -1.87 -0.51
N ASP A 81 -1.42 -2.14 0.78
CA ASP A 81 -2.19 -1.46 1.84
C ASP A 81 -1.95 0.04 1.81
N PHE A 82 -0.69 0.46 1.61
CA PHE A 82 -0.35 1.87 1.50
C PHE A 82 -1.08 2.52 0.31
N LYS A 83 -1.05 1.89 -0.87
CA LYS A 83 -1.75 2.36 -2.08
C LYS A 83 -3.27 2.43 -1.87
N CYS A 84 -3.85 1.42 -1.21
CA CYS A 84 -5.27 1.45 -0.86
C CYS A 84 -5.59 2.63 0.05
N LYS A 85 -4.78 2.83 1.10
CA LYS A 85 -5.04 3.83 2.13
C LYS A 85 -4.84 5.26 1.62
N ILE A 86 -3.83 5.51 0.79
CA ILE A 86 -3.63 6.83 0.18
C ILE A 86 -4.77 7.20 -0.79
N LEU A 87 -5.27 6.26 -1.61
CA LEU A 87 -6.42 6.51 -2.48
C LEU A 87 -7.70 6.80 -1.66
N ALA A 88 -7.94 6.00 -0.62
CA ALA A 88 -9.12 6.13 0.23
C ALA A 88 -9.18 7.47 0.98
N TRP A 89 -8.05 7.92 1.56
CA TRP A 89 -8.04 9.10 2.42
C TRP A 89 -7.67 10.40 1.72
N ILE A 90 -6.88 10.37 0.64
CA ILE A 90 -6.39 11.58 -0.03
C ILE A 90 -7.28 12.02 -1.19
N SER A 91 -8.13 11.13 -1.71
CA SER A 91 -9.10 11.45 -2.75
C SER A 91 -10.06 12.57 -2.36
N ARG A 92 -10.63 12.54 -1.15
CA ARG A 92 -11.54 13.60 -0.66
C ARG A 92 -10.86 14.96 -0.50
N PRO A 93 -9.69 15.10 0.14
CA PRO A 93 -8.92 16.33 0.15
C PRO A 93 -8.76 16.92 -1.25
N ILE A 94 -8.28 16.14 -2.21
CA ILE A 94 -8.04 16.61 -3.59
C ILE A 94 -9.34 17.04 -4.27
N ALA A 95 -10.37 16.20 -4.22
CA ALA A 95 -11.60 16.41 -4.98
C ALA A 95 -12.49 17.52 -4.41
N LYS A 96 -12.66 17.58 -3.07
CA LYS A 96 -13.71 18.38 -2.42
C LYS A 96 -13.23 19.41 -1.40
N SER A 97 -12.06 19.22 -0.76
CA SER A 97 -11.73 20.00 0.46
C SER A 97 -10.66 21.06 0.23
N LEU A 98 -9.63 20.74 -0.57
CA LEU A 98 -8.53 21.65 -0.83
C LEU A 98 -8.93 22.75 -1.81
N ASN A 99 -8.38 23.95 -1.59
CA ASN A 99 -8.58 25.09 -2.47
C ASN A 99 -7.83 24.94 -3.81
N LYS A 100 -8.04 25.89 -4.73
CA LYS A 100 -7.44 25.91 -6.08
C LYS A 100 -5.90 25.95 -6.08
N TYR A 101 -5.28 26.33 -4.97
CA TYR A 101 -3.83 26.33 -4.82
C TYR A 101 -3.30 24.96 -4.36
N TRP A 102 -3.94 24.34 -3.37
CA TRP A 102 -3.43 23.09 -2.76
C TRP A 102 -3.89 21.82 -3.47
N SER A 103 -5.14 21.78 -3.96
CA SER A 103 -5.69 20.62 -4.67
C SER A 103 -4.78 20.11 -5.82
N PRO A 104 -4.32 20.96 -6.77
CA PRO A 104 -3.46 20.48 -7.85
C PRO A 104 -2.06 20.04 -7.38
N ARG A 105 -1.52 20.60 -6.29
CA ARG A 105 -0.21 20.21 -5.76
C ARG A 105 -0.25 18.83 -5.10
N VAL A 106 -1.28 18.57 -4.31
CA VAL A 106 -1.46 17.26 -3.68
C VAL A 106 -1.79 16.20 -4.73
N LEU A 107 -2.59 16.55 -5.76
CA LEU A 107 -2.85 15.67 -6.90
C LEU A 107 -1.57 15.34 -7.69
N GLN A 108 -0.72 16.34 -7.95
CA GLN A 108 0.56 16.11 -8.63
C GLN A 108 1.43 15.12 -7.86
N GLY A 109 1.56 15.29 -6.54
CA GLY A 109 2.31 14.35 -5.70
C GLY A 109 1.72 12.94 -5.68
N LEU A 110 0.39 12.81 -5.66
CA LEU A 110 -0.29 11.52 -5.77
C LEU A 110 -0.01 10.83 -7.12
N ASN A 111 -0.11 11.60 -8.21
CA ASN A 111 0.15 11.10 -9.57
C ASN A 111 1.60 10.66 -9.74
N GLU A 112 2.56 11.42 -9.21
CA GLU A 112 3.97 11.07 -9.21
C GLU A 112 4.25 9.79 -8.41
N LEU A 113 3.68 9.68 -7.21
CA LEU A 113 3.87 8.53 -6.33
C LEU A 113 3.29 7.23 -6.89
N LEU A 114 2.13 7.31 -7.53
CA LEU A 114 1.42 6.15 -8.08
C LEU A 114 1.71 5.90 -9.57
N HIS A 115 2.52 6.74 -10.21
CA HIS A 115 2.77 6.73 -11.65
C HIS A 115 1.47 6.80 -12.48
N THR A 116 0.58 7.72 -12.11
CA THR A 116 -0.71 7.95 -12.76
C THR A 116 -0.80 9.38 -13.31
N ASN A 117 -1.91 9.70 -13.97
CA ASN A 117 -2.19 11.06 -14.44
C ASN A 117 -3.64 11.45 -14.16
N PHE A 118 -4.14 11.15 -12.95
CA PHE A 118 -5.51 11.44 -12.58
C PHE A 118 -5.79 12.94 -12.65
N THR A 119 -6.99 13.24 -13.12
CA THR A 119 -7.61 14.56 -13.08
C THR A 119 -8.39 14.73 -11.78
N LYS A 120 -8.76 15.99 -11.48
CA LYS A 120 -9.60 16.27 -10.32
C LYS A 120 -10.97 15.58 -10.37
N ASP A 121 -11.55 15.45 -11.56
CA ASP A 121 -12.86 14.81 -11.76
C ASP A 121 -12.77 13.29 -11.57
N GLU A 122 -11.66 12.67 -11.96
CA GLU A 122 -11.40 11.26 -11.67
C GLU A 122 -11.17 11.04 -10.17
N MET A 123 -10.49 11.95 -9.48
CA MET A 123 -10.39 11.90 -8.02
C MET A 123 -11.75 11.99 -7.33
N LEU A 124 -12.73 12.68 -7.93
CA LEU A 124 -14.11 12.68 -7.42
C LEU A 124 -14.76 11.31 -7.56
N LYS A 125 -14.54 10.59 -8.67
CA LYS A 125 -15.01 9.20 -8.87
C LYS A 125 -14.32 8.23 -7.90
N ILE A 126 -13.00 8.34 -7.77
CA ILE A 126 -12.19 7.57 -6.81
C ILE A 126 -12.71 7.81 -5.39
N TYR A 127 -12.93 9.05 -4.99
CA TYR A 127 -13.50 9.34 -3.67
C TYR A 127 -14.91 8.75 -3.50
N ASP A 128 -15.78 8.89 -4.49
CA ASP A 128 -17.16 8.38 -4.43
C ASP A 128 -17.21 6.86 -4.25
N ARG A 129 -16.26 6.13 -4.84
CA ARG A 129 -16.28 4.66 -4.88
C ARG A 129 -15.35 3.98 -3.89
N LEU A 130 -14.23 4.61 -3.56
CA LEU A 130 -13.14 4.04 -2.77
C LEU A 130 -12.84 4.85 -1.50
N GLY A 131 -13.43 6.04 -1.38
CA GLY A 131 -13.22 6.95 -0.26
C GLY A 131 -13.57 6.32 1.09
N ASN A 132 -12.80 6.69 2.11
CA ASN A 132 -12.93 6.15 3.47
C ASN A 132 -12.89 4.61 3.54
N ASP A 133 -12.25 3.97 2.54
CA ASP A 133 -12.09 2.53 2.44
C ASP A 133 -13.43 1.76 2.41
N VAL A 134 -14.46 2.35 1.82
CA VAL A 134 -15.81 1.77 1.76
C VAL A 134 -15.87 0.39 1.07
N ASN A 135 -14.94 0.11 0.16
CA ASN A 135 -14.84 -1.18 -0.53
C ASN A 135 -13.37 -1.52 -0.84
N ARG A 136 -12.68 -2.11 0.14
CA ARG A 136 -11.27 -2.51 0.01
C ARG A 136 -11.00 -3.41 -1.19
N GLN A 137 -11.86 -4.39 -1.45
CA GLN A 137 -11.66 -5.33 -2.55
C GLN A 137 -11.71 -4.63 -3.91
N LEU A 138 -12.64 -3.68 -4.09
CA LEU A 138 -12.69 -2.87 -5.29
C LEU A 138 -11.44 -2.00 -5.44
N THR A 139 -10.91 -1.43 -4.36
CA THR A 139 -9.66 -0.66 -4.38
C THR A 139 -8.47 -1.52 -4.82
N ILE A 140 -8.38 -2.76 -4.31
CA ILE A 140 -7.34 -3.71 -4.73
C ILE A 140 -7.47 -4.02 -6.23
N SER A 141 -8.67 -4.40 -6.70
CA SER A 141 -8.90 -4.66 -8.12
C SER A 141 -8.60 -3.45 -9.00
N PHE A 142 -8.92 -2.24 -8.52
CA PHE A 142 -8.57 -1.00 -9.20
C PHE A 142 -7.05 -0.83 -9.33
N ILE A 143 -6.28 -1.06 -8.27
CA ILE A 143 -4.81 -0.99 -8.30
C ILE A 143 -4.21 -2.06 -9.22
N GLU A 144 -4.66 -3.32 -9.08
CA GLU A 144 -4.15 -4.46 -9.86
C GLU A 144 -4.48 -4.35 -11.36
N SER A 145 -5.59 -3.70 -11.70
CA SER A 145 -5.96 -3.37 -13.09
C SER A 145 -5.12 -2.23 -13.69
N ASN A 146 -4.11 -1.73 -12.98
CA ASN A 146 -3.36 -0.52 -13.33
C ASN A 146 -4.28 0.72 -13.42
N PHE A 147 -5.17 0.86 -12.42
CA PHE A 147 -6.07 1.99 -12.24
C PHE A 147 -7.13 2.16 -13.33
N ASP A 148 -7.75 1.07 -13.78
CA ASP A 148 -8.86 1.12 -14.73
C ASP A 148 -10.11 1.78 -14.12
N LEU A 149 -10.40 3.01 -14.56
CA LEU A 149 -11.53 3.80 -14.07
C LEU A 149 -12.89 3.20 -14.41
N SER A 150 -12.98 2.30 -15.39
CA SER A 150 -14.24 1.62 -15.74
C SER A 150 -14.79 0.80 -14.57
N LEU A 151 -13.91 0.25 -13.71
CA LEU A 151 -14.29 -0.48 -12.50
C LEU A 151 -15.04 0.40 -11.48
N LEU A 152 -14.91 1.72 -11.59
CA LEU A 152 -15.56 2.70 -10.72
C LEU A 152 -16.87 3.24 -11.29
N GLU A 153 -17.32 2.75 -12.44
CA GLU A 153 -18.64 3.09 -13.00
C GLU A 153 -19.76 2.39 -12.23
N ARG A 154 -20.86 3.12 -11.99
CA ARG A 154 -22.05 2.57 -11.34
C ARG A 154 -22.95 2.02 -12.45
N ASN A 155 -23.32 0.75 -12.33
CA ASN A 155 -24.37 0.15 -13.14
C ASN A 155 -25.76 0.63 -12.70
#